data_AF-S6VYN5-F1
#
_entry.id   AF-S6VYN5-F1
#
_cell.length_a   1.000
_cell.length_b   1.000
_cell.length_c   1.000
_cell.angle_alpha   90.00
_cell.angle_beta   90.00
_cell.angle_gamma   90.00
#
_symmetry.space_group_name_H-M   'P 1'
#
loop_
_entity.id
_entity.type
_entity.pdbx_description
1 polymer ?
#
loop_
_entity_poly.entity_id
_entity_poly.type
_entity_poly.pdbx_seq_one_letter_code
_entity_poly.pdbx_strand_id
1 'polypeptide(L)'
;MAEGRARCRTALGARDGIAAKNLLGAILNEGGLAREAIGRIQVRDSFSLVELPEDGLERLLTKLKDTRVAGKQLKLRRYRED
;
A
#
# COMPACT_ATOMS: atom_id res chain seq x y z
N MET A 1 -18.03 12.25 3.51
CA MET A 1 -16.70 12.88 3.40
C MET A 1 -15.63 11.81 3.27
N ALA A 2 -15.36 11.31 2.06
CA ALA A 2 -14.15 10.51 1.79
C ALA A 2 -13.08 11.47 1.26
N GLU A 3 -12.76 12.49 2.06
CA GLU A 3 -11.86 13.56 1.66
C GLU A 3 -10.45 13.22 2.16
N GLY A 4 -9.52 13.06 1.21
CA GLY A 4 -8.09 12.83 1.47
C GLY A 4 -7.67 11.37 1.44
N ARG A 5 -7.75 10.71 0.28
CA ARG A 5 -7.06 9.42 0.05
C ARG A 5 -6.12 9.54 -1.14
N ALA A 6 -4.88 9.13 -0.93
CA ALA A 6 -3.89 9.02 -2.00
C ALA A 6 -3.81 7.58 -2.50
N ARG A 7 -3.78 7.44 -3.83
CA ARG A 7 -3.37 6.19 -4.44
C ARG A 7 -1.87 6.03 -4.29
N CYS A 8 -1.46 4.85 -3.86
CA CYS A 8 -0.08 4.45 -3.73
C CYS A 8 0.17 3.18 -4.55
N ARG A 9 1.36 3.05 -5.12
CA ARG A 9 1.77 1.94 -5.96
C ARG A 9 2.96 1.22 -5.35
N THR A 10 2.96 -0.10 -5.47
CA THR A 10 4.14 -0.97 -5.30
C THR A 10 4.41 -1.69 -6.63
N ALA A 11 5.67 -1.99 -6.91
CA ALA A 11 6.08 -2.81 -8.06
C ALA A 11 5.77 -4.32 -7.88
N LEU A 12 5.23 -4.73 -6.73
CA LEU A 12 4.85 -6.12 -6.51
C LEU A 12 3.44 -6.39 -7.03
N GLY A 13 3.30 -7.44 -7.85
CA GLY A 13 2.01 -7.85 -8.42
C GLY A 13 1.64 -9.30 -8.13
N ALA A 14 0.61 -9.79 -8.82
CA ALA A 14 0.15 -11.18 -8.70
C ALA A 14 1.25 -12.17 -9.11
N ARG A 15 2.07 -11.84 -10.12
CA ARG A 15 3.20 -12.68 -10.56
C ARG A 15 4.29 -12.79 -9.50
N ASP A 16 4.32 -11.85 -8.55
CA ASP A 16 5.20 -11.90 -7.40
C ASP A 16 4.68 -12.76 -6.24
N GLY A 17 3.48 -13.33 -6.37
CA GLY A 17 2.78 -14.04 -5.30
C GLY A 17 2.03 -13.11 -4.34
N ILE A 18 1.82 -11.85 -4.71
CA ILE A 18 1.10 -10.89 -3.85
C ILE A 18 -0.41 -11.02 -4.06
N ALA A 19 -1.14 -11.10 -2.96
CA ALA A 19 -2.58 -10.89 -2.92
C ALA A 19 -2.94 -9.67 -2.07
N ALA A 20 -4.17 -9.19 -2.21
CA ALA A 20 -4.67 -8.02 -1.48
C ALA A 20 -4.52 -8.17 0.06
N LYS A 21 -4.75 -9.38 0.58
CA LYS A 21 -4.56 -9.70 2.00
C LYS A 21 -3.13 -9.51 2.50
N ASN A 22 -2.14 -9.76 1.64
CA ASN A 22 -0.74 -9.61 2.01
C ASN A 22 -0.38 -8.12 2.17
N LEU A 23 -0.85 -7.30 1.23
CA LEU A 23 -0.67 -5.84 1.29
C LEU A 23 -1.43 -5.24 2.47
N LEU A 24 -2.68 -5.65 2.67
CA LEU A 24 -3.51 -5.20 3.78
C LEU A 24 -2.81 -5.49 5.12
N GLY A 25 -2.40 -6.74 5.35
CA GLY A 25 -1.75 -7.14 6.60
C GLY A 25 -0.45 -6.38 6.85
N ALA A 26 0.39 -6.21 5.83
CA ALA A 26 1.64 -5.46 5.97
C ALA A 26 1.39 -3.99 6.35
N ILE A 27 0.43 -3.33 5.69
CA ILE A 27 0.11 -1.92 5.95
C ILE A 27 -0.54 -1.74 7.33
N LEU A 28 -1.42 -2.67 7.74
CA LEU A 28 -2.01 -2.67 9.08
C LEU A 28 -0.93 -2.81 10.17
N ASN A 29 -0.10 -3.84 10.05
CA ASN A 29 0.88 -4.19 11.07
C ASN A 29 2.02 -3.16 11.18
N GLU A 30 2.55 -2.71 10.04
CA GLU A 30 3.75 -1.85 10.01
C GLU A 30 3.41 -0.36 9.91
N GLY A 31 2.28 -0.05 9.27
CA GLY A 31 1.80 1.32 9.11
C GLY A 31 1.06 1.86 10.33
N GLY A 32 0.54 0.97 11.18
CA GLY A 32 -0.30 1.35 12.33
C GLY A 32 -1.63 1.98 11.91
N LEU A 33 -2.12 1.64 10.72
CA LEU A 33 -3.42 2.08 10.24
C LEU A 33 -4.53 1.16 10.70
N ALA A 34 -5.72 1.72 10.94
CA ALA A 34 -6.93 0.94 11.04
C ALA A 34 -7.35 0.44 9.65
N ARG A 35 -8.00 -0.74 9.60
CA ARG A 35 -8.51 -1.32 8.34
C ARG A 35 -9.44 -0.39 7.56
N GLU A 36 -10.19 0.44 8.27
CA GLU A 36 -11.17 1.39 7.71
C GLU A 36 -10.50 2.59 7.05
N ALA A 37 -9.28 2.91 7.45
CA ALA A 37 -8.47 3.95 6.83
C ALA A 37 -7.90 3.50 5.48
N ILE A 38 -7.68 2.20 5.30
CA ILE A 38 -7.19 1.61 4.05
C ILE A 38 -8.37 1.49 3.09
N GLY A 39 -8.25 2.13 1.93
CA GLY A 39 -9.26 2.09 0.88
C GLY A 39 -9.10 0.88 -0.04
N ARG A 40 -9.39 1.07 -1.32
CA ARG A 40 -9.35 -0.02 -2.29
C ARG A 40 -7.92 -0.53 -2.48
N ILE A 41 -7.77 -1.86 -2.49
CA ILE A 41 -6.55 -2.56 -2.89
C ILE A 41 -6.80 -3.22 -4.24
N GLN A 42 -5.98 -2.91 -5.23
CA GLN A 42 -6.02 -3.51 -6.57
C GLN A 42 -4.69 -4.19 -6.85
N VAL A 43 -4.71 -5.51 -6.97
CA VAL A 43 -3.53 -6.29 -7.39
C VAL A 43 -3.60 -6.47 -8.90
N ARG A 44 -2.56 -6.05 -9.60
CA ARG A 44 -2.34 -6.30 -11.04
C ARG A 44 -1.23 -7.32 -11.20
N ASP A 45 -1.02 -7.82 -12.42
CA ASP A 45 0.03 -8.81 -12.69
C ASP A 45 1.43 -8.38 -12.25
N SER A 46 1.80 -7.13 -12.55
CA SER A 46 3.18 -6.61 -12.33
C SER A 46 3.28 -5.48 -11.31
N PHE A 47 2.17 -5.05 -10.72
CA PHE A 47 2.17 -4.00 -9.69
C PHE A 47 0.88 -4.06 -8.89
N SER A 48 0.82 -3.34 -7.78
CA SER A 48 -0.42 -3.20 -7.02
C SER A 48 -0.65 -1.74 -6.64
N LEU A 49 -1.92 -1.37 -6.52
CA LEU A 49 -2.38 -0.08 -6.06
C LEU A 49 -3.12 -0.22 -4.73
N VAL A 50 -2.88 0.72 -3.82
CA VAL A 50 -3.56 0.81 -2.52
C VAL A 50 -3.96 2.25 -2.28
N GLU A 51 -5.19 2.47 -1.83
CA GLU A 51 -5.64 3.76 -1.35
C GLU A 51 -5.36 3.90 0.14
N LEU A 52 -4.66 4.97 0.51
CA LEU A 52 -4.25 5.28 1.89
C LEU A 52 -4.72 6.69 2.25
N PRO A 53 -4.92 7.00 3.54
CA PRO A 53 -5.22 8.37 3.97
C PRO A 53 -4.10 9.31 3.52
N GLU A 54 -4.46 10.50 3.04
CA GLU A 54 -3.48 11.56 2.74
C GLU A 54 -2.86 12.12 4.01
N ASP A 55 -3.64 12.19 5.09
CA ASP A 55 -3.13 12.59 6.40
C ASP A 55 -2.08 11.60 6.90
N GLY A 56 -0.89 12.12 7.20
CA GLY A 56 0.25 11.31 7.65
C GLY A 56 0.85 10.36 6.60
N LEU A 57 0.48 10.49 5.32
CA LEU A 57 0.94 9.59 4.26
C LEU A 57 2.47 9.53 4.15
N GLU A 58 3.16 10.65 4.22
CA GLU A 58 4.63 10.69 4.08
C GLU A 58 5.32 9.92 5.21
N ARG A 59 4.80 10.05 6.43
CA ARG A 59 5.28 9.30 7.59
C ARG A 59 5.01 7.81 7.43
N LEU A 60 3.84 7.45 6.93
CA LEU A 60 3.46 6.08 6.65
C LEU A 60 4.37 5.45 5.57
N LEU A 61 4.59 6.13 4.44
CA LEU A 61 5.49 5.68 3.38
C LEU A 61 6.92 5.49 3.89
N THR A 62 7.37 6.36 4.81
CA THR A 62 8.68 6.25 5.46
C THR A 62 8.77 5.01 6.34
N LYS A 63 7.74 4.73 7.16
CA LYS A 63 7.68 3.50 7.97
C LYS A 63 7.69 2.24 7.10
N LEU A 64 6.90 2.25 6.03
CA LEU A 64 6.75 1.11 5.12
C LEU A 64 7.94 0.90 4.17
N LYS A 65 8.99 1.74 4.25
CA LYS A 65 10.15 1.71 3.35
C LYS A 65 10.92 0.40 3.45
N ASP A 66 11.05 -0.16 4.66
CA ASP A 66 11.76 -1.43 4.90
C ASP A 66 10.82 -2.64 4.97
N THR A 67 9.52 -2.41 5.09
CA THR A 67 8.50 -3.46 5.17
C THR A 67 8.59 -4.44 3.99
N ARG A 68 8.53 -5.72 4.33
CA ARG A 68 8.53 -6.83 3.37
C ARG A 68 7.18 -7.55 3.35
N VAL A 69 6.74 -7.90 2.16
CA VAL A 69 5.51 -8.64 1.90
C VAL A 69 5.86 -9.87 1.08
N ALA A 70 5.53 -11.06 1.59
CA ALA A 70 5.92 -12.34 0.97
C ALA A 70 7.42 -12.42 0.65
N GLY A 71 8.27 -11.92 1.56
CA GLY A 71 9.73 -11.90 1.41
C GLY A 71 10.29 -10.82 0.48
N LYS A 72 9.44 -10.00 -0.17
CA LYS A 72 9.85 -8.95 -1.10
C LYS A 72 9.64 -7.56 -0.51
N GLN A 73 10.51 -6.61 -0.82
CA GLN A 73 10.37 -5.23 -0.33
C GLN A 73 9.13 -4.56 -0.94
N LEU A 74 8.26 -4.01 -0.10
CA LEU A 74 7.02 -3.37 -0.53
C LEU A 74 7.30 -2.14 -1.39
N LYS A 75 8.27 -1.30 -1.02
CA LYS A 75 8.64 -0.06 -1.74
C LYS A 75 7.41 0.74 -2.21
N LEU A 76 6.47 0.99 -1.30
CA LEU A 76 5.26 1.73 -1.60
C LEU A 76 5.59 3.20 -1.90
N ARG A 77 4.96 3.78 -2.92
CA ARG A 77 5.13 5.19 -3.30
C ARG A 77 3.81 5.81 -3.73
N ARG A 78 3.68 7.13 -3.61
CA ARG A 78 2.50 7.84 -4.14
C ARG A 78 2.40 7.62 -5.65
N TYR A 79 1.22 7.23 -6.11
CA TYR A 79 0.90 7.05 -7.51
C TYR A 79 0.26 8.35 -8.01
N ARG A 80 0.91 8.99 -8.98
CA ARG A 80 0.31 10.07 -9.76
C ARG A 80 0.02 9.48 -11.15
N GLU A 81 -1.24 9.52 -11.56
CA GLU A 81 -1.61 9.32 -12.96
C GLU A 81 -1.17 10.61 -13.66
N ASP A 82 -0.06 10.53 -14.41
CA ASP A 82 0.32 11.55 -15.39
C ASP A 82 -0.33 11.19 -16.73
#